data_AF-A0A9X2RLC0-F1
#
_entry.id   AF-A0A9X2RLC0-F1
#
_cell.length_a   1.000
_cell.length_b   1.000
_cell.length_c   1.000
_cell.angle_alpha   90.00
_cell.angle_beta   90.00
_cell.angle_gamma   90.00
#
_symmetry.space_group_name_H-M   'P 1'
#
loop_
_entity.id
_entity.type
_entity.pdbx_description
1 polymer ?
#
loop_
_entity_poly.entity_id
_entity_poly.type
_entity_poly.pdbx_seq_one_letter_code
_entity_poly.pdbx_strand_id
1 'polypeptide(L)'
;MAAVFDRAGNTYAGAEVVASFVTKDTIDLIRPRVSLTDPRDEQRGLATDIFARVAFDEPVDPVSVSSSTVTLYDYSRGRNITTDISLSDDRLLLNLQPIDVLLPLGR
;
A
#
# COMPACT_ATOMS: atom_id res chain seq x y z
N MET A 1 -1.18 28.86 23.69
CA MET A 1 -2.10 28.75 22.55
C MET A 1 -1.28 28.94 21.29
N ALA A 2 -1.16 27.92 20.44
CA ALA A 2 -0.44 28.03 19.17
C ALA A 2 -1.34 28.75 18.16
N ALA A 3 -0.90 29.88 17.65
CA ALA A 3 -1.62 30.62 16.62
C ALA A 3 -1.29 30.02 15.24
N VAL A 4 -2.31 29.85 14.40
CA VAL A 4 -2.14 29.45 13.00
C VAL A 4 -1.82 30.70 12.20
N PHE A 5 -0.76 30.67 11.40
CA PHE A 5 -0.37 31.78 10.52
C PHE A 5 -0.29 31.30 9.07
N ASP A 6 -0.63 32.17 8.13
CA ASP A 6 -0.34 31.91 6.72
C ASP A 6 1.13 32.20 6.38
N ARG A 7 1.51 31.92 5.13
CA ARG A 7 2.88 32.14 4.64
C ARG A 7 3.28 33.61 4.57
N ALA A 8 2.33 34.53 4.55
CA ALA A 8 2.54 35.98 4.61
C ALA A 8 2.59 36.50 6.07
N GLY A 9 2.40 35.63 7.07
CA GLY A 9 2.42 35.97 8.49
C GLY A 9 1.08 36.45 9.05
N ASN A 10 -0.01 36.38 8.27
CA ASN A 10 -1.33 36.74 8.78
C ASN A 10 -1.79 35.72 9.80
N THR A 11 -2.21 36.18 10.97
CA THR A 11 -2.73 35.31 12.04
C THR A 11 -4.18 34.93 11.73
N TYR A 12 -4.50 33.64 11.90
CA TYR A 12 -5.87 33.16 11.87
C TYR A 12 -6.70 33.85 12.96
N ALA A 13 -7.68 34.66 12.55
CA ALA A 13 -8.49 35.48 13.45
C ALA A 13 -9.64 34.72 14.14
N GLY A 14 -9.81 33.42 13.85
CA GLY A 14 -10.86 32.59 14.44
C GLY A 14 -10.55 32.16 15.88
N ALA A 15 -11.61 31.90 16.64
CA ALA A 15 -11.52 31.41 18.02
C ALA A 15 -11.18 29.91 18.01
N GLU A 16 -9.90 29.60 18.22
CA GLU A 16 -9.36 28.26 18.51
C GLU A 16 -9.44 27.22 17.38
N VAL A 17 -8.34 26.48 17.16
CA VAL A 17 -8.33 25.30 16.30
C VAL A 17 -8.54 24.09 17.18
N VAL A 18 -9.74 23.52 17.15
CA VAL A 18 -10.08 22.29 17.87
C VAL A 18 -9.94 21.11 16.92
N ALA A 19 -9.01 20.21 17.21
CA ALA A 19 -8.89 18.92 16.54
C ALA A 19 -9.23 17.81 17.54
N SER A 20 -10.12 16.90 17.14
CA SER A 20 -10.43 15.70 17.91
C SER A 20 -10.35 14.47 16.99
N PHE A 21 -9.92 13.35 17.56
CA PHE A 21 -9.98 12.05 16.92
C PHE A 21 -10.43 11.04 17.95
N VAL A 22 -11.10 9.98 17.48
CA VAL A 22 -11.54 8.87 18.32
C VAL A 22 -10.77 7.65 17.86
N THR A 23 -10.01 7.06 18.77
CA THR A 23 -9.44 5.72 18.55
C THR A 23 -10.48 4.67 18.90
N LYS A 24 -10.33 3.47 18.35
CA LYS A 24 -11.09 2.32 18.83
C LYS A 24 -10.78 2.13 20.33
N ASP A 25 -11.80 1.78 21.10
CA ASP A 25 -11.75 1.50 22.54
C ASP A 25 -11.25 0.08 22.86
N THR A 26 -11.16 -0.76 21.83
CA THR A 26 -10.61 -2.12 21.90
C THR A 26 -9.22 -2.20 21.27
N ILE A 27 -8.32 -2.94 21.90
CA ILE A 27 -7.05 -3.32 21.28
C ILE A 27 -7.29 -4.26 20.09
N ASP A 28 -6.54 -4.06 19.02
CA ASP A 28 -6.52 -5.00 17.90
C ASP A 28 -5.34 -5.96 18.05
N LEU A 29 -5.66 -7.26 18.11
CA LEU A 29 -4.68 -8.35 18.27
C LEU A 29 -4.74 -9.36 17.12
N ILE A 30 -5.69 -9.18 16.20
CA ILE A 30 -5.80 -10.00 15.00
C ILE A 30 -4.97 -9.29 13.92
N ARG A 31 -4.30 -10.09 13.09
CA ARG A 31 -3.40 -9.58 12.05
C ARG A 31 -4.01 -9.87 10.69
N PRO A 32 -3.84 -8.95 9.71
CA PRO A 32 -4.45 -9.13 8.41
C PRO A 32 -4.02 -10.43 7.76
N ARG A 33 -4.98 -11.16 7.19
CA ARG A 33 -4.72 -12.37 6.43
C ARG A 33 -5.01 -12.11 4.97
N VAL A 34 -4.18 -12.70 4.11
CA VAL A 34 -4.44 -12.71 2.68
C VAL A 34 -5.68 -13.57 2.43
N SER A 35 -6.71 -12.95 1.87
CA SER A 35 -7.95 -13.62 1.47
C SER A 35 -7.92 -14.07 0.01
N LEU A 36 -7.22 -13.32 -0.85
CA LEU A 36 -7.07 -13.64 -2.27
C LEU A 36 -5.80 -13.04 -2.85
N THR A 37 -5.19 -13.74 -3.79
CA THR A 37 -4.17 -13.20 -4.68
C THR A 37 -4.62 -13.31 -6.13
N ASP A 38 -4.31 -12.30 -6.92
CA ASP A 38 -4.43 -12.28 -8.36
C ASP A 38 -3.13 -11.73 -8.95
N PRO A 39 -2.31 -12.54 -9.62
CA PRO A 39 -2.55 -13.93 -9.98
C PRO A 39 -2.67 -14.89 -8.79
N ARG A 40 -3.34 -16.01 -9.05
CA ARG A 40 -3.33 -17.14 -8.13
C ARG A 40 -1.96 -17.79 -8.11
N ASP A 41 -1.66 -18.48 -7.01
CA ASP A 41 -0.47 -19.30 -6.93
C ASP A 41 -0.39 -20.28 -8.11
N GLU A 42 0.84 -20.49 -8.58
CA GLU A 42 1.18 -21.31 -9.75
C GLU A 42 0.54 -20.91 -11.09
N GLN A 43 -0.11 -19.74 -11.20
CA GLN A 43 -0.68 -19.28 -12.46
C GLN A 43 0.41 -18.99 -13.51
N ARG A 44 0.21 -19.48 -14.74
CA ARG A 44 1.17 -19.38 -15.85
C ARG A 44 0.57 -18.69 -17.07
N GLY A 45 1.42 -18.31 -18.02
CA GLY A 45 1.00 -17.73 -19.29
C GLY A 45 0.46 -16.31 -19.16
N LEU A 46 0.87 -15.60 -18.11
CA LEU A 46 0.47 -14.23 -17.84
C LEU A 46 1.21 -13.26 -18.76
N ALA A 47 0.55 -12.13 -19.04
CA ALA A 47 1.19 -11.03 -19.75
C ALA A 47 2.34 -10.44 -18.89
N THR A 48 3.31 -9.84 -19.56
CA THR A 48 4.51 -9.29 -18.93
C THR A 48 4.29 -7.94 -18.25
N ASP A 49 3.15 -7.29 -18.51
CA ASP A 49 2.69 -6.03 -17.92
C ASP A 49 1.68 -6.28 -16.78
N ILE A 50 1.97 -7.30 -15.97
CA ILE A 50 1.00 -7.80 -15.01
C ILE A 50 0.63 -6.78 -13.93
N PHE A 51 -0.67 -6.71 -13.63
CA PHE A 51 -1.19 -5.96 -12.50
C PHE A 51 -1.58 -6.93 -11.39
N ALA A 52 -0.70 -7.09 -10.39
CA ALA A 52 -0.91 -8.02 -9.31
C ALA A 52 -1.69 -7.36 -8.16
N ARG A 53 -2.56 -8.14 -7.52
CA ARG A 53 -3.45 -7.72 -6.43
C ARG A 53 -3.43 -8.73 -5.30
N VAL A 54 -3.41 -8.22 -4.08
CA VAL A 54 -3.53 -9.00 -2.85
C VAL A 54 -4.65 -8.41 -2.03
N ALA A 55 -5.69 -9.19 -1.78
CA ALA A 55 -6.80 -8.81 -0.91
C ALA A 55 -6.58 -9.33 0.51
N PHE A 56 -6.95 -8.53 1.49
CA PHE A 56 -6.89 -8.85 2.91
C PHE A 56 -8.29 -8.96 3.50
N ASP A 57 -8.45 -9.70 4.59
CA ASP A 57 -9.71 -9.82 5.33
C ASP A 57 -9.95 -8.68 6.34
N GLU A 58 -8.93 -7.87 6.62
CA GLU A 58 -9.02 -6.65 7.43
C GLU A 58 -8.02 -5.57 6.97
N PRO A 59 -8.24 -4.29 7.32
CA PRO A 59 -7.39 -3.18 6.90
C PRO A 59 -5.91 -3.34 7.28
N VAL A 60 -5.02 -3.20 6.31
CA VAL A 60 -3.57 -3.18 6.53
C VAL A 60 -3.10 -1.80 7.00
N ASP A 61 -2.14 -1.74 7.93
CA ASP A 61 -1.47 -0.49 8.30
C ASP A 61 -0.62 0.03 7.12
N PRO A 62 -0.89 1.22 6.56
CA PRO A 62 -0.13 1.75 5.44
C PRO A 62 1.36 1.93 5.74
N VAL A 63 1.75 2.17 7.00
CA VAL A 63 3.16 2.32 7.39
C VAL A 63 3.92 0.99 7.29
N SER A 64 3.20 -0.14 7.36
CA SER A 64 3.78 -1.47 7.19
C SER A 64 4.02 -1.84 5.72
N VAL A 65 3.46 -1.09 4.77
CA VAL A 65 3.58 -1.37 3.34
C VAL A 65 4.75 -0.60 2.76
N SER A 66 5.82 -1.32 2.38
CA SER A 66 7.00 -0.76 1.77
C SER A 66 7.69 -1.78 0.86
N SER A 67 8.71 -1.33 0.12
CA SER A 67 9.55 -2.21 -0.70
C SER A 67 10.37 -3.23 0.10
N SER A 68 10.41 -3.13 1.43
CA SER A 68 11.06 -4.12 2.30
C SER A 68 10.12 -5.19 2.83
N THR A 69 8.81 -4.94 2.83
CA THR A 69 7.77 -5.86 3.32
C THR A 69 6.99 -6.52 2.19
N VAL A 70 6.95 -5.88 1.02
CA VAL A 70 6.29 -6.37 -0.18
C VAL A 70 7.26 -6.25 -1.35
N THR A 71 7.50 -7.37 -2.04
CA THR A 71 8.37 -7.43 -3.21
C THR A 71 7.74 -8.25 -4.32
N LEU A 72 7.95 -7.81 -5.55
CA LEU A 72 7.80 -8.67 -6.72
C LEU A 72 9.18 -9.22 -7.08
N TYR A 73 9.32 -10.54 -7.10
CA TYR A 73 10.61 -11.21 -7.33
C TYR A 73 10.61 -12.04 -8.61
N ASP A 74 11.60 -11.81 -9.47
CA ASP A 74 11.84 -12.64 -10.64
C ASP A 74 12.84 -13.74 -10.29
N TYR A 75 12.32 -14.95 -10.03
CA TYR A 75 13.11 -16.14 -9.74
C TYR A 75 14.00 -16.58 -10.91
N SER A 76 13.64 -16.28 -12.16
CA SER A 76 14.44 -16.67 -13.32
C SER A 76 15.74 -15.86 -13.44
N ARG A 77 15.72 -14.62 -12.93
CA ARG A 77 16.86 -13.69 -12.95
C ARG A 77 17.45 -13.43 -11.56
N GLY A 78 16.85 -13.98 -10.52
CA GLY A 78 17.31 -13.87 -9.14
C GLY A 78 17.24 -12.45 -8.58
N ARG A 79 16.28 -11.62 -9.02
CA ARG A 79 16.24 -10.19 -8.65
C ARG A 79 14.84 -9.70 -8.25
N ASN A 80 14.80 -8.70 -7.37
CA ASN A 80 13.59 -7.90 -7.14
C ASN A 80 13.28 -7.06 -8.39
N ILE A 81 12.01 -6.99 -8.73
CA ILE A 81 11.48 -6.08 -9.75
C ILE A 81 11.01 -4.81 -9.05
N THR A 82 11.48 -3.65 -9.53
CA THR A 82 10.97 -2.37 -9.05
C THR A 82 9.49 -2.27 -9.40
N THR A 83 8.67 -2.01 -8.39
CA THR A 83 7.22 -2.14 -8.45
C THR A 83 6.59 -0.96 -7.74
N ASP A 84 5.63 -0.31 -8.38
CA ASP A 84 4.73 0.62 -7.72
C ASP A 84 3.76 -0.18 -6.85
N ILE A 85 3.82 0.10 -5.56
CA ILE A 85 2.99 -0.55 -4.54
C ILE A 85 2.01 0.50 -4.02
N SER A 86 0.71 0.21 -4.15
CA SER A 86 -0.34 1.08 -3.61
C SER A 86 -1.35 0.28 -2.81
N LEU A 87 -1.86 0.90 -1.75
CA LEU A 87 -2.93 0.35 -0.94
C LEU A 87 -4.21 1.13 -1.25
N SER A 88 -5.34 0.43 -1.39
CA SER A 88 -6.65 1.06 -1.60
C SER A 88 -7.06 1.92 -0.40
N ASP A 89 -8.04 2.81 -0.63
CA ASP A 89 -8.54 3.73 0.41
C ASP A 89 -9.10 2.99 1.63
N ASP A 90 -9.77 1.85 1.40
CA ASP A 90 -10.30 0.97 2.44
C ASP A 90 -9.24 0.08 3.10
N ARG A 91 -8.00 0.10 2.58
CA ARG A 91 -6.83 -0.64 3.04
C ARG A 91 -6.96 -2.16 2.97
N LEU A 92 -7.89 -2.65 2.17
CA LEU A 92 -8.16 -4.08 1.98
C LEU A 92 -7.51 -4.65 0.72
N LEU A 93 -7.05 -3.81 -0.21
CA LEU A 93 -6.50 -4.24 -1.48
C LEU A 93 -5.13 -3.59 -1.74
N LEU A 94 -4.11 -4.43 -1.85
CA LEU A 94 -2.77 -4.04 -2.25
C LEU A 94 -2.60 -4.27 -3.75
N ASN A 95 -2.20 -3.24 -4.48
CA ASN A 95 -1.90 -3.29 -5.90
C ASN A 95 -0.39 -3.21 -6.11
N LEU A 96 0.10 -4.02 -7.05
CA LEU A 96 1.49 -4.12 -7.44
C LEU A 96 1.59 -4.01 -8.95
N GLN A 97 2.26 -2.96 -9.43
CA GLN A 97 2.51 -2.74 -10.85
C GLN A 97 4.01 -2.61 -11.11
N PRO A 98 4.63 -3.51 -11.90
CA PRO A 98 6.00 -3.31 -12.36
C PRO A 98 6.12 -1.97 -13.10
N ILE A 99 7.12 -1.16 -12.76
CA ILE A 99 7.37 0.10 -13.49
C ILE A 99 7.96 -0.14 -14.89
N ASP A 100 8.60 -1.28 -15.09
CA ASP A 100 9.06 -1.75 -16.39
C ASP A 100 8.35 -3.06 -16.75
N VAL A 101 8.06 -3.25 -18.05
CA VAL A 101 7.51 -4.50 -18.57
C VAL A 101 8.45 -5.65 -18.21
N LEU A 102 7.89 -6.73 -17.66
CA LEU A 102 8.66 -7.91 -17.34
C LEU A 102 9.24 -8.52 -18.62
N LEU A 103 10.46 -9.03 -18.55
CA LEU A 103 11.02 -9.73 -19.70
C LEU A 103 10.40 -11.12 -19.79
N PRO A 104 10.01 -11.60 -20.99
CA PRO A 104 9.53 -12.96 -21.16
C PRO A 104 10.51 -13.98 -20.57
N LEU A 105 9.97 -15.08 -20.06
CA LEU A 105 10.78 -16.27 -19.82
C LEU A 105 11.25 -16.76 -21.18
N GLY A 106 12.56 -16.71 -21.43
CA GLY A 106 13.16 -17.19 -22.68
C GLY A 106 12.72 -18.63 -22.93
N ARG A 107 12.34 -18.93 -24.18
CA ARG A 107 12.13 -20.32 -24.62
C ARG A 107 13.46 -21.05 -24.78
#